data_AF-A0A9E4FY09-F1
#
_entry.id   AF-A0A9E4FY09-F1
#
_cell.length_a   1.000
_cell.length_b   1.000
_cell.length_c   1.000
_cell.angle_alpha   90.00
_cell.angle_beta   90.00
_cell.angle_gamma   90.00
#
_symmetry.space_group_name_H-M   'P 1'
#
loop_
_entity.id
_entity.type
_entity.pdbx_description
1 polymer ?
#
loop_
_entity_poly.entity_id
_entity_poly.type
_entity_poly.pdbx_seq_one_letter_code
_entity_poly.pdbx_strand_id
1 'polypeptide(L)'
;MNLTTERIENHRAQLTVEIESDVLEDAKRKAARKISRQVRIKGFRKGKAPYRLVAQAVGEGAILEEAVETLGDNLYKKALEEAEVLPYGPGAFDDFQLEPSPTFVFSVPLQPEVDLNAYQDIRVDFEAPEVSDYDVDQALKQLQQRAVEVLDDSVAVAAPGNRVTIAVESEFVDGEPQDAVADDDDEADASDALTDDSVEDTEPDQQAPYIPKQGDTFVSDENATIILDPNEDPFTHGFVGHLIGLEQGASVGFELTIPDDDADETIIGRRVEFHVTMNKIESISIPELDDDFARRVSRNRGDLELDLAGLRASTRDELERSALSQAKSEYCNQVLERMVEGAEIVYPDVMLDQQIDGMVGEFERNLQQQRISLDDYYRLTSSTKDDLREQHRESAANSLRHSLVLREFVSAQDITISDEDIAARLDAMVAGYGAGPEIRKLFDTPQMRDNIRNDLVMSQANEHLYAIGRGEDPAAAVEAMRAQVADDAQRAQERSERLLKFQAEDEAAAAALAGDERTVQSLTATDKTKTESEVDEAGDAEQAQEA
;
A
#
# COMPACT_ATOMS: atom_id res chain seq x y z
N MET A 1 19.52 -50.48 -4.81
CA MET A 1 19.50 -49.06 -5.22
C MET A 1 20.70 -48.44 -4.56
N ASN A 2 21.57 -47.81 -5.33
CA ASN A 2 22.66 -47.00 -4.78
C ASN A 2 22.27 -45.54 -4.99
N LEU A 3 22.37 -44.75 -3.93
CA LEU A 3 22.07 -43.33 -3.95
C LEU A 3 23.36 -42.55 -3.74
N THR A 4 23.61 -41.59 -4.62
CA THR A 4 24.69 -40.61 -4.47
C THR A 4 24.07 -39.23 -4.45
N THR A 5 24.45 -38.41 -3.47
CA THR A 5 23.97 -37.04 -3.30
C THR A 5 25.15 -36.09 -3.41
N GLU A 6 25.04 -35.11 -4.31
CA GLU A 6 26.05 -34.07 -4.52
C GLU A 6 25.38 -32.69 -4.46
N ARG A 7 26.02 -31.72 -3.78
CA ARG A 7 25.57 -30.32 -3.80
C ARG A 7 26.15 -29.65 -5.05
N ILE A 8 25.30 -28.98 -5.82
CA ILE A 8 25.66 -28.31 -7.07
C ILE A 8 25.44 -26.80 -6.95
N GLU A 9 25.79 -26.06 -8.00
CA GLU A 9 25.58 -24.61 -8.10
C GLU A 9 24.10 -24.22 -7.92
N ASN A 10 23.87 -22.96 -7.55
CA ASN A 10 22.54 -22.37 -7.31
C ASN A 10 21.73 -23.11 -6.23
N HIS A 11 22.39 -23.57 -5.17
CA HIS A 11 21.78 -24.19 -3.99
C HIS A 11 20.85 -25.37 -4.28
N ARG A 12 21.32 -26.28 -5.13
CA ARG A 12 20.57 -27.49 -5.51
C ARG A 12 21.35 -28.74 -5.07
N ALA A 13 20.62 -29.83 -4.86
CA ALA A 13 21.19 -31.15 -4.67
C ALA A 13 20.89 -32.02 -5.89
N GLN A 14 21.93 -32.66 -6.43
CA GLN A 14 21.80 -33.69 -7.44
C GLN A 14 21.71 -35.05 -6.75
N LEU A 15 20.62 -35.77 -7.00
CA LEU A 15 20.39 -37.13 -6.53
C LEU A 15 20.58 -38.09 -7.71
N THR A 16 21.66 -38.84 -7.67
CA THR A 16 21.96 -39.89 -8.65
C THR A 16 21.56 -41.23 -8.08
N VAL A 17 20.56 -41.85 -8.70
CA VAL A 17 19.96 -43.10 -8.26
C VAL A 17 20.30 -44.21 -9.27
N GLU A 18 21.17 -45.12 -8.86
CA GLU A 18 21.45 -46.33 -9.64
C GLU A 18 20.52 -47.47 -9.19
N ILE A 19 19.89 -48.12 -10.17
CA ILE A 19 19.04 -49.28 -9.93
C ILE A 19 19.53 -50.51 -10.68
N GLU A 20 19.12 -51.68 -10.21
CA GLU A 20 19.36 -52.93 -10.90
C GLU A 20 18.48 -53.04 -12.16
N SER A 21 19.02 -53.61 -13.23
CA SER A 21 18.32 -53.78 -14.52
C SER A 21 17.02 -54.58 -14.41
N ASP A 22 16.91 -55.50 -13.45
CA ASP A 22 15.70 -56.28 -13.21
C ASP A 22 14.52 -55.39 -12.79
N VAL A 23 14.79 -54.33 -12.01
CA VAL A 23 13.78 -53.37 -11.57
C VAL A 23 13.25 -52.57 -12.76
N LEU A 24 14.15 -52.16 -13.67
CA LEU A 24 13.77 -51.47 -14.91
C LEU A 24 12.95 -52.40 -15.83
N GLU A 25 13.36 -53.65 -16.00
CA GLU A 25 12.63 -54.60 -16.84
C GLU A 25 11.21 -54.89 -16.32
N ASP A 26 11.04 -54.97 -15.00
CA ASP A 26 9.72 -55.06 -14.38
C ASP A 26 8.88 -53.79 -14.59
N ALA A 27 9.50 -52.61 -14.55
CA ALA A 27 8.84 -51.35 -14.88
C ALA A 27 8.42 -51.30 -16.35
N LYS A 28 9.28 -51.70 -17.30
CA LYS A 28 8.96 -51.81 -18.73
C LYS A 28 7.78 -52.74 -18.98
N ARG A 29 7.68 -53.86 -18.27
CA ARG A 29 6.51 -54.76 -18.36
C ARG A 29 5.22 -54.11 -17.85
N LYS A 30 5.29 -53.30 -16.78
CA LYS A 30 4.14 -52.54 -16.26
C LYS A 30 3.74 -51.42 -17.23
N ALA A 31 4.70 -50.68 -17.77
CA ALA A 31 4.51 -49.65 -18.79
C ALA A 31 3.85 -50.21 -20.04
N ALA A 32 4.35 -51.32 -20.59
CA ALA A 32 3.74 -52.00 -21.73
C ALA A 32 2.28 -52.41 -21.46
N ARG A 33 1.96 -52.87 -20.24
CA ARG A 33 0.58 -53.17 -19.84
C ARG A 33 -0.27 -51.90 -19.77
N LYS A 34 0.24 -50.78 -19.26
CA LYS A 34 -0.46 -49.49 -19.18
C LYS A 34 -0.77 -48.96 -20.59
N ILE A 35 0.23 -48.90 -21.47
CA ILE A 35 0.08 -48.50 -22.87
C ILE A 35 -0.92 -49.39 -23.61
N SER A 36 -0.88 -50.71 -23.40
CA SER A 36 -1.82 -51.64 -24.05
C SER A 36 -3.30 -51.46 -23.64
N ARG A 37 -3.58 -50.70 -22.57
CA ARG A 37 -4.96 -50.32 -22.20
C ARG A 37 -5.46 -49.12 -23.02
N GLN A 38 -4.55 -48.23 -23.39
CA GLN A 38 -4.84 -47.01 -24.16
C GLN A 38 -4.84 -47.30 -25.66
N VAL A 39 -3.82 -48.01 -26.14
CA VAL A 39 -3.62 -48.30 -27.57
C VAL A 39 -4.30 -49.61 -27.96
N ARG A 40 -4.98 -49.63 -29.11
CA ARG A 40 -5.63 -50.82 -29.65
C ARG A 40 -4.62 -51.73 -30.36
N ILE A 41 -4.28 -52.84 -29.73
CA ILE A 41 -3.43 -53.88 -30.35
C ILE A 41 -4.30 -54.92 -31.08
N LYS A 42 -4.02 -55.14 -32.37
CA LYS A 42 -4.81 -56.06 -33.21
C LYS A 42 -4.79 -57.49 -32.64
N GLY A 43 -5.97 -58.09 -32.47
CA GLY A 43 -6.12 -59.48 -31.99
C GLY A 43 -6.12 -59.67 -30.48
N PHE A 44 -5.90 -58.61 -29.68
CA PHE A 44 -5.87 -58.70 -28.21
C PHE A 44 -6.92 -57.78 -27.57
N ARG A 45 -7.49 -58.24 -26.46
CA ARG A 45 -8.33 -57.40 -25.60
C ARG A 45 -7.44 -56.32 -24.94
N LYS A 46 -7.95 -55.08 -24.85
CA LYS A 46 -7.25 -53.96 -24.19
C LYS A 46 -6.65 -54.39 -22.85
N GLY A 47 -5.36 -54.13 -22.65
CA GLY A 47 -4.63 -54.47 -21.43
C GLY A 47 -4.07 -55.90 -21.34
N LYS A 48 -4.30 -56.77 -22.34
CA LYS A 48 -3.89 -58.20 -22.31
C LYS A 48 -2.88 -58.57 -23.40
N ALA A 49 -2.40 -57.61 -24.18
CA ALA A 49 -1.37 -57.86 -25.17
C ALA A 49 -0.02 -58.22 -24.50
N PRO A 50 0.69 -59.27 -24.96
CA PRO A 50 2.04 -59.60 -24.52
C PRO A 50 3.06 -58.50 -24.84
N TYR A 51 4.10 -58.35 -23.99
CA TYR A 51 5.13 -57.32 -24.10
C TYR A 51 5.69 -57.12 -25.52
N ARG A 52 6.16 -58.21 -26.15
CA ARG A 52 6.77 -58.16 -27.51
C ARG A 52 5.85 -57.55 -28.56
N LEU A 53 4.55 -57.81 -28.49
CA LEU A 53 3.59 -57.29 -29.46
C LEU A 53 3.24 -55.83 -29.19
N VAL A 54 3.31 -55.40 -27.93
CA VAL A 54 3.20 -53.98 -27.57
C VAL A 54 4.43 -53.24 -28.08
N ALA A 55 5.63 -53.74 -27.79
CA ALA A 55 6.90 -53.17 -28.28
C ALA A 55 6.94 -53.06 -29.81
N GLN A 56 6.45 -54.08 -30.53
CA GLN A 56 6.37 -54.03 -32.00
C GLN A 56 5.37 -52.99 -32.52
N ALA A 57 4.32 -52.67 -31.74
CA ALA A 57 3.26 -51.77 -32.16
C ALA A 57 3.52 -50.30 -31.83
N VAL A 58 4.13 -50.00 -30.66
CA VAL A 58 4.41 -48.63 -30.19
C VAL A 58 5.90 -48.28 -30.15
N GLY A 59 6.79 -49.25 -30.34
CA GLY A 59 8.24 -49.07 -30.23
C GLY A 59 8.76 -49.29 -28.81
N GLU A 60 10.03 -49.68 -28.69
CA GLU A 60 10.70 -49.91 -27.40
C GLU A 60 10.95 -48.60 -26.65
N GLY A 61 11.21 -47.50 -27.38
CA GLY A 61 11.44 -46.17 -26.79
C GLY A 61 10.25 -45.64 -26.00
N ALA A 62 9.03 -45.74 -26.56
CA ALA A 62 7.81 -45.30 -25.85
C ALA A 62 7.51 -46.12 -24.58
N ILE A 63 7.87 -47.40 -24.59
CA ILE A 63 7.76 -48.25 -23.38
C ILE A 63 8.81 -47.85 -22.35
N LEU A 64 10.02 -47.52 -22.79
CA LEU A 64 11.11 -47.08 -21.92
C LEU A 64 10.77 -45.73 -21.27
N GLU A 65 10.29 -44.76 -22.05
CA GLU A 65 9.88 -43.43 -21.57
C GLU A 65 8.80 -43.53 -20.49
N GLU A 66 7.72 -44.26 -20.76
CA GLU A 66 6.64 -44.52 -19.79
C GLU A 66 7.13 -45.28 -18.53
N ALA A 67 8.10 -46.18 -18.71
CA ALA A 67 8.71 -46.90 -17.59
C ALA A 67 9.59 -46.00 -16.73
N VAL A 68 10.40 -45.14 -17.36
CA VAL A 68 11.27 -44.14 -16.72
C VAL A 68 10.42 -43.14 -15.96
N GLU A 69 9.36 -42.60 -16.55
CA GLU A 69 8.44 -41.67 -15.89
C GLU A 69 7.80 -42.30 -14.63
N THR A 70 7.16 -43.47 -14.79
CA THR A 70 6.47 -44.15 -13.67
C THR A 70 7.44 -44.58 -12.56
N LEU A 71 8.64 -45.02 -12.93
CA LEU A 71 9.64 -45.47 -11.98
C LEU A 71 10.35 -44.30 -11.31
N GLY A 72 10.61 -43.22 -12.07
CA GLY A 72 11.20 -41.98 -11.62
C GLY A 72 10.42 -41.37 -10.45
N ASP A 73 9.10 -41.24 -10.55
CA ASP A 73 8.26 -40.71 -9.47
C ASP A 73 8.42 -41.47 -8.13
N ASN A 74 8.55 -42.79 -8.22
CA ASN A 74 8.68 -43.65 -7.04
C ASN A 74 10.11 -43.64 -6.49
N LEU A 75 11.11 -43.59 -7.37
CA LEU A 75 12.51 -43.47 -6.98
C LEU A 75 12.79 -42.12 -6.35
N TYR A 76 12.25 -41.04 -6.91
CA TYR A 76 12.41 -39.69 -6.40
C TYR A 76 11.96 -39.58 -4.94
N LYS A 77 10.75 -40.06 -4.63
CA LYS A 77 10.22 -40.08 -3.26
C LYS A 77 11.12 -40.85 -2.29
N LYS A 78 11.61 -42.03 -2.71
CA LYS A 78 12.51 -42.85 -1.89
C LYS A 78 13.89 -42.21 -1.72
N ALA A 79 14.42 -41.60 -2.78
CA ALA A 79 15.70 -40.91 -2.76
C ALA A 79 15.67 -39.71 -1.82
N LEU A 80 14.57 -38.95 -1.80
CA LEU A 80 14.39 -37.87 -0.82
C LEU A 80 14.36 -38.38 0.62
N GLU A 81 13.61 -39.46 0.89
CA GLU A 81 13.53 -40.07 2.22
C GLU A 81 14.89 -40.63 2.69
N GLU A 82 15.63 -41.31 1.80
CA GLU A 82 16.92 -41.92 2.11
C GLU A 82 18.07 -40.90 2.21
N ALA A 83 18.01 -39.81 1.46
CA ALA A 83 18.98 -38.71 1.55
C ALA A 83 18.71 -37.75 2.72
N GLU A 84 17.56 -37.86 3.40
CA GLU A 84 17.10 -36.92 4.43
C GLU A 84 17.12 -35.45 3.96
N VAL A 85 16.95 -35.23 2.65
CA VAL A 85 16.97 -33.89 2.05
C VAL A 85 15.57 -33.28 2.14
N LEU A 86 15.49 -32.09 2.71
CA LEU A 86 14.28 -31.27 2.73
C LEU A 86 14.24 -30.36 1.49
N PRO A 87 13.45 -30.68 0.46
CA PRO A 87 13.36 -29.83 -0.72
C PRO A 87 12.59 -28.54 -0.42
N TYR A 88 12.98 -27.45 -1.08
CA TYR A 88 12.18 -26.22 -1.11
C TYR A 88 10.93 -26.38 -1.98
N GLY A 89 11.08 -27.06 -3.12
CA GLY A 89 10.03 -27.23 -4.13
C GLY A 89 10.10 -28.57 -4.84
N PRO A 90 9.27 -28.80 -5.87
CA PRO A 90 9.37 -30.01 -6.67
C PRO A 90 10.74 -30.09 -7.34
N GLY A 91 11.37 -31.27 -7.29
CA GLY A 91 12.60 -31.54 -8.02
C GLY A 91 12.33 -31.75 -9.51
N ALA A 92 13.38 -31.54 -10.31
CA ALA A 92 13.40 -31.83 -11.73
C ALA A 92 14.03 -33.21 -11.97
N PHE A 93 13.52 -33.92 -12.96
CA PHE A 93 14.18 -35.08 -13.53
C PHE A 93 15.06 -34.58 -14.70
N ASP A 94 16.37 -34.70 -14.54
CA ASP A 94 17.33 -34.12 -15.50
C ASP A 94 17.69 -35.10 -16.60
N ASP A 95 18.01 -36.35 -16.24
CA ASP A 95 18.52 -37.33 -17.18
C ASP A 95 18.30 -38.78 -16.71
N PHE A 96 18.31 -39.70 -17.69
CA PHE A 96 18.36 -41.14 -17.46
C PHE A 96 19.40 -41.80 -18.38
N GLN A 97 20.31 -42.55 -17.77
CA GLN A 97 21.37 -43.27 -18.46
C GLN A 97 21.15 -44.77 -18.30
N LEU A 98 21.17 -45.50 -19.42
CA LEU A 98 20.91 -46.94 -19.44
C LEU A 98 22.17 -47.79 -19.20
N GLU A 99 23.34 -47.31 -19.66
CA GLU A 99 24.61 -48.04 -19.59
C GLU A 99 25.64 -47.22 -18.77
N PRO A 100 26.48 -47.86 -17.91
CA PRO A 100 26.61 -49.31 -17.69
C PRO A 100 25.50 -49.94 -16.81
N SER A 101 24.74 -49.12 -16.08
CA SER A 101 23.57 -49.51 -15.29
C SER A 101 22.49 -48.43 -15.37
N PRO A 102 21.19 -48.77 -15.24
CA PRO A 102 20.13 -47.78 -15.28
C PRO A 102 20.26 -46.79 -14.13
N THR A 103 20.49 -45.53 -14.47
CA THR A 103 20.82 -44.44 -13.55
C THR A 103 19.87 -43.28 -13.81
N PHE A 104 19.24 -42.79 -12.74
CA PHE A 104 18.33 -41.65 -12.76
C PHE A 104 19.01 -40.47 -12.10
N VAL A 105 18.96 -39.31 -12.73
CA VAL A 105 19.52 -38.06 -12.20
C VAL A 105 18.38 -37.10 -11.91
N PHE A 106 18.24 -36.70 -10.66
CA PHE A 106 17.26 -35.70 -10.23
C PHE A 106 17.99 -34.47 -9.67
N SER A 107 17.48 -33.28 -9.96
CA SER A 107 17.95 -32.04 -9.35
C SER A 107 16.87 -31.45 -8.45
N VAL A 108 17.24 -31.21 -7.19
CA VAL A 108 16.33 -30.81 -6.13
C VAL A 108 16.73 -29.43 -5.61
N PRO A 109 15.85 -28.42 -5.66
CA PRO A 109 16.12 -27.14 -5.02
C PRO A 109 16.08 -27.31 -3.49
N LEU A 110 17.14 -26.87 -2.81
CA LEU A 110 17.25 -26.95 -1.35
C LEU A 110 16.59 -25.76 -0.67
N GLN A 111 16.24 -25.90 0.61
CA GLN A 111 15.80 -24.77 1.45
C GLN A 111 16.90 -23.71 1.53
N PRO A 112 16.57 -22.41 1.49
CA PRO A 112 17.57 -21.36 1.58
C PRO A 112 18.36 -21.46 2.90
N GLU A 113 19.66 -21.21 2.84
CA GLU A 113 20.55 -21.09 3.99
C GLU A 113 20.93 -19.61 4.13
N VAL A 114 20.74 -19.03 5.33
CA VAL A 114 21.05 -17.63 5.63
C VAL A 114 21.91 -17.59 6.88
N ASP A 115 23.10 -17.01 6.78
CA ASP A 115 23.95 -16.69 7.93
C ASP A 115 23.97 -15.17 8.12
N LEU A 116 23.41 -14.71 9.24
CA LEU A 116 23.35 -13.29 9.60
C LEU A 116 24.71 -12.74 10.07
N ASN A 117 25.73 -13.59 10.26
CA ASN A 117 27.05 -13.22 10.76
C ASN A 117 26.95 -12.37 12.06
N ALA A 118 27.71 -11.27 12.13
CA ALA A 118 27.78 -10.39 13.30
C ALA A 118 26.68 -9.30 13.30
N TYR A 119 25.43 -9.65 13.01
CA TYR A 119 24.33 -8.69 12.91
C TYR A 119 24.07 -7.89 14.20
N GLN A 120 24.43 -8.43 15.37
CA GLN A 120 24.27 -7.74 16.67
C GLN A 120 25.26 -6.57 16.85
N ASP A 121 26.33 -6.51 16.04
CA ASP A 121 27.34 -5.46 16.09
C ASP A 121 27.02 -4.27 15.18
N ILE A 122 25.90 -4.34 14.44
CA ILE A 122 25.47 -3.25 13.54
C ILE A 122 25.10 -2.03 14.37
N ARG A 123 25.69 -0.88 14.01
CA ARG A 123 25.37 0.41 14.60
C ARG A 123 24.94 1.38 13.50
N VAL A 124 23.84 2.08 13.75
CA VAL A 124 23.29 3.12 12.88
C VAL A 124 22.97 4.31 13.78
N ASP A 125 23.27 5.53 13.32
CA ASP A 125 22.96 6.74 14.08
C ASP A 125 21.45 7.05 13.94
N PHE A 126 20.80 7.33 15.07
CA PHE A 126 19.39 7.72 15.09
C PHE A 126 19.24 9.14 15.64
N GLU A 127 18.72 10.03 14.80
CA GLU A 127 18.34 11.38 15.20
C GLU A 127 16.82 11.44 15.36
N ALA A 128 16.36 11.79 16.56
CA ALA A 128 14.93 11.93 16.79
C ALA A 128 14.44 13.21 16.09
N PRO A 129 13.38 13.13 15.25
CA PRO A 129 12.84 14.31 14.61
C PRO A 129 12.21 15.23 15.66
N GLU A 130 12.45 16.53 15.52
CA GLU A 130 11.83 17.57 16.36
C GLU A 130 10.73 18.27 15.57
N VAL A 131 9.54 18.38 16.16
CA VAL A 131 8.41 19.10 15.55
C VAL A 131 8.45 20.56 16.00
N SER A 132 8.62 21.46 15.05
CA SER A 132 8.67 22.89 15.31
C SER A 132 7.27 23.47 15.53
N ASP A 133 7.18 24.66 16.15
CA ASP A 133 5.90 25.38 16.23
C ASP A 133 5.33 25.72 14.86
N TYR A 134 6.19 25.94 13.87
CA TYR A 134 5.80 26.21 12.49
C TYR A 134 5.05 25.03 11.87
N ASP A 135 5.53 23.80 12.08
CA ASP A 135 4.87 22.59 11.56
C ASP A 135 3.47 22.41 12.15
N VAL A 136 3.31 22.73 13.44
CA VAL A 136 2.02 22.71 14.12
C VAL A 136 1.09 23.79 13.54
N ASP A 137 1.61 24.99 13.28
CA ASP A 137 0.84 26.07 12.66
C ASP A 137 0.37 25.71 11.25
N GLN A 138 1.22 25.09 10.44
CA GLN A 138 0.86 24.61 9.11
C GLN A 138 -0.20 23.52 9.17
N ALA A 139 -0.06 22.55 10.08
CA ALA A 139 -1.07 21.50 10.27
C ALA A 139 -2.42 22.08 10.72
N LEU A 140 -2.42 23.08 11.61
CA LEU A 140 -3.65 23.78 12.01
C LEU A 140 -4.27 24.57 10.85
N LYS A 141 -3.47 25.21 10.00
CA LYS A 141 -3.94 25.88 8.78
C LYS A 141 -4.58 24.89 7.81
N GLN A 142 -3.98 23.72 7.60
CA GLN A 142 -4.57 22.67 6.77
C GLN A 142 -5.90 22.16 7.34
N LEU A 143 -6.00 21.99 8.66
CA LEU A 143 -7.27 21.63 9.32
C LEU A 143 -8.34 22.71 9.13
N GLN A 144 -7.95 23.98 9.20
CA GLN A 144 -8.82 25.13 8.96
C GLN A 144 -9.35 25.15 7.52
N GLN A 145 -8.49 24.91 6.53
CA GLN A 145 -8.85 24.81 5.11
C GLN A 145 -9.78 23.62 4.82
N ARG A 146 -9.64 22.51 5.56
CA ARG A 146 -10.53 21.34 5.41
C ARG A 146 -11.90 21.54 6.06
N ALA A 147 -12.01 22.44 7.03
CA ALA A 147 -13.25 22.73 7.77
C ALA A 147 -14.07 23.87 7.13
N VAL A 148 -13.74 24.27 5.92
CA VAL A 148 -14.43 25.33 5.18
C VAL A 148 -15.87 24.95 4.91
N GLU A 149 -16.81 25.78 5.37
CA GLU A 149 -18.24 25.59 5.15
C GLU A 149 -18.73 26.48 3.99
N VAL A 150 -19.55 25.90 3.11
CA VAL A 150 -20.27 26.66 2.07
C VAL A 150 -21.46 27.35 2.72
N LEU A 151 -21.45 28.69 2.70
CA LEU A 151 -22.54 29.51 3.22
C LEU A 151 -23.63 29.74 2.18
N ASP A 152 -23.24 29.97 0.92
CA ASP A 152 -24.17 30.30 -0.18
C ASP A 152 -23.59 29.82 -1.51
N ASP A 153 -24.38 29.12 -2.30
CA ASP A 153 -24.01 28.64 -3.65
C ASP A 153 -24.68 29.44 -4.79
N SER A 154 -25.38 30.54 -4.45
CA SER A 154 -26.06 31.43 -5.38
C SER A 154 -25.32 32.74 -5.68
N VAL A 155 -24.00 32.75 -5.43
CA VAL A 155 -23.15 33.93 -5.65
C VAL A 155 -22.94 34.16 -7.14
N ALA A 156 -23.37 35.34 -7.63
CA ALA A 156 -23.28 35.66 -9.05
C ALA A 156 -21.90 36.19 -9.49
N VAL A 157 -21.12 36.77 -8.57
CA VAL A 157 -19.84 37.45 -8.85
C VAL A 157 -18.78 36.97 -7.88
N ALA A 158 -17.62 36.58 -8.40
CA ALA A 158 -16.49 36.10 -7.62
C ALA A 158 -15.90 37.23 -6.76
N ALA A 159 -15.82 37.03 -5.46
CA ALA A 159 -15.21 37.95 -4.52
C ALA A 159 -14.06 37.28 -3.75
N PRO A 160 -13.14 38.05 -3.13
CA PRO A 160 -12.12 37.50 -2.24
C PRO A 160 -12.76 36.64 -1.14
N GLY A 161 -12.21 35.45 -0.91
CA GLY A 161 -12.70 34.46 0.04
C GLY A 161 -13.82 33.56 -0.50
N ASN A 162 -14.22 33.65 -1.78
CA ASN A 162 -15.16 32.68 -2.37
C ASN A 162 -14.43 31.42 -2.84
N ARG A 163 -15.11 30.27 -2.79
CA ARG A 163 -14.69 29.05 -3.45
C ARG A 163 -15.26 29.02 -4.85
N VAL A 164 -14.41 28.84 -5.85
CA VAL A 164 -14.80 28.75 -7.24
C VAL A 164 -14.45 27.40 -7.82
N THR A 165 -15.34 26.86 -8.64
CA THR A 165 -15.02 25.74 -9.53
C THR A 165 -14.79 26.31 -10.92
N ILE A 166 -13.61 26.08 -11.48
CA ILE A 166 -13.19 26.59 -12.77
C ILE A 166 -12.77 25.46 -13.70
N ALA A 167 -12.93 25.68 -15.00
CA ALA A 167 -12.19 24.95 -16.02
C ALA A 167 -11.00 25.83 -16.42
N VAL A 168 -9.78 25.35 -16.24
CA VAL A 168 -8.55 26.05 -16.60
C VAL A 168 -7.82 25.27 -17.68
N GLU A 169 -7.49 25.95 -18.76
CA GLU A 169 -6.57 25.50 -19.81
C GLU A 169 -5.46 26.53 -19.92
N SER A 170 -4.21 26.10 -20.02
CA SER A 170 -3.10 27.05 -20.12
C SER A 170 -1.96 26.51 -20.98
N GLU A 171 -1.34 27.42 -21.74
CA GLU A 171 -0.30 27.11 -22.71
C GLU A 171 0.89 28.08 -22.56
N PHE A 172 2.11 27.60 -22.75
CA PHE A 172 3.30 28.46 -22.78
C PHE A 172 3.34 29.32 -24.04
N VAL A 173 3.40 30.64 -23.87
CA VAL A 173 3.39 31.62 -24.97
C VAL A 173 4.79 31.87 -25.52
N ASP A 174 5.82 31.68 -24.70
CA ASP A 174 7.22 31.96 -25.07
C ASP A 174 7.98 30.71 -25.54
N GLY A 175 8.94 30.92 -26.44
CA GLY A 175 10.08 30.01 -26.65
C GLY A 175 11.21 30.29 -25.65
N GLU A 176 12.17 29.36 -25.52
CA GLU A 176 13.23 29.27 -24.50
C GLU A 176 13.67 30.60 -23.81
N PRO A 177 13.89 30.60 -22.48
CA PRO A 177 14.17 31.81 -21.70
C PRO A 177 15.46 32.51 -22.14
N GLN A 178 15.44 33.85 -22.13
CA GLN A 178 16.55 34.69 -22.58
C GLN A 178 17.62 34.97 -21.49
N ASP A 179 17.49 34.39 -20.29
CA ASP A 179 18.41 34.61 -19.16
C ASP A 179 18.77 33.32 -18.40
N ALA A 180 18.90 32.18 -19.11
CA ALA A 180 19.76 31.11 -18.60
C ALA A 180 21.21 31.55 -18.80
N VAL A 181 21.73 32.35 -17.87
CA VAL A 181 23.16 32.61 -17.76
C VAL A 181 23.81 31.27 -17.45
N ALA A 182 24.32 30.61 -18.48
CA ALA A 182 25.34 29.60 -18.33
C ALA A 182 26.55 30.29 -17.69
N ASP A 183 26.74 30.08 -16.39
CA ASP A 183 28.06 30.19 -15.78
C ASP A 183 28.94 29.09 -16.41
N ASP A 184 29.54 29.40 -17.55
CA ASP A 184 30.61 28.62 -18.17
C ASP A 184 31.68 29.58 -18.70
N ASP A 185 32.38 30.23 -17.76
CA ASP A 185 33.74 30.71 -18.00
C ASP A 185 34.70 29.55 -17.70
N ASP A 186 35.09 28.81 -18.73
CA ASP A 186 36.46 28.26 -18.85
C ASP A 186 36.73 27.80 -20.30
N GLU A 187 37.26 28.72 -21.10
CA GLU A 187 38.02 28.34 -22.30
C GLU A 187 39.39 27.78 -21.88
N ALA A 188 39.61 26.49 -22.16
CA ALA A 188 40.94 25.93 -22.33
C ALA A 188 41.03 25.11 -23.62
N ASP A 189 41.68 25.73 -24.59
CA ASP A 189 42.17 25.21 -25.87
C ASP A 189 43.14 24.03 -25.70
N ALA A 190 42.92 22.92 -26.43
CA ALA A 190 43.90 22.29 -27.33
C ALA A 190 43.65 20.78 -27.58
N SER A 191 43.46 20.47 -28.86
CA SER A 191 43.83 19.26 -29.61
C SER A 191 44.46 18.06 -28.90
N ASP A 192 43.98 16.86 -29.22
CA ASP A 192 44.67 15.83 -30.04
C ASP A 192 44.36 14.39 -29.57
N ALA A 193 44.37 13.48 -30.55
CA ALA A 193 44.53 12.02 -30.45
C ALA A 193 43.37 11.09 -30.02
N LEU A 194 43.06 10.19 -30.95
CA LEU A 194 42.46 8.87 -30.76
C LEU A 194 43.13 8.08 -29.62
N THR A 195 42.36 7.33 -28.83
CA THR A 195 42.29 5.84 -28.81
C THR A 195 41.60 5.32 -27.54
N ASP A 196 40.70 4.37 -27.76
CA ASP A 196 40.54 3.11 -27.02
C ASP A 196 40.06 3.09 -25.55
N ASP A 197 39.01 2.27 -25.41
CA ASP A 197 38.62 1.43 -24.28
C ASP A 197 38.11 2.03 -22.95
N SER A 198 37.21 1.25 -22.36
CA SER A 198 36.68 1.26 -20.98
C SER A 198 35.54 2.22 -20.58
N VAL A 199 34.36 1.59 -20.42
CA VAL A 199 33.41 1.63 -19.29
C VAL A 199 33.06 2.99 -18.68
N GLU A 200 31.80 3.40 -18.84
CA GLU A 200 31.10 4.20 -17.83
C GLU A 200 29.74 3.59 -17.55
N ASP A 201 29.57 3.24 -16.27
CA ASP A 201 28.30 2.99 -15.62
C ASP A 201 27.40 4.22 -15.81
N THR A 202 26.36 4.11 -16.64
CA THR A 202 25.27 5.08 -16.61
C THR A 202 24.37 4.73 -15.44
N GLU A 203 24.48 5.54 -14.38
CA GLU A 203 23.41 5.80 -13.41
C GLU A 203 22.05 5.90 -14.13
N PRO A 204 20.93 5.47 -13.49
CA PRO A 204 19.62 5.51 -14.12
C PRO A 204 19.35 6.93 -14.62
N ASP A 205 19.00 7.05 -15.91
CA ASP A 205 18.62 8.27 -16.63
C ASP A 205 18.00 9.28 -15.65
N GLN A 206 18.82 10.19 -15.11
CA GLN A 206 18.35 11.49 -14.66
C GLN A 206 17.98 12.18 -15.95
N GLN A 207 16.76 11.91 -16.43
CA GLN A 207 16.18 12.60 -17.55
C GLN A 207 16.34 14.09 -17.25
N ALA A 208 17.20 14.75 -18.03
CA ALA A 208 17.42 16.17 -17.92
C ALA A 208 16.05 16.85 -17.82
N PRO A 209 15.87 17.77 -16.85
CA PRO A 209 14.55 18.30 -16.53
C PRO A 209 13.89 18.82 -17.82
N TYR A 210 12.68 18.33 -18.09
CA TYR A 210 11.95 18.61 -19.32
C TYR A 210 11.73 20.11 -19.42
N ILE A 211 12.30 20.76 -20.44
CA ILE A 211 12.06 22.18 -20.72
C ILE A 211 10.82 22.29 -21.62
N PRO A 212 9.69 22.85 -21.14
CA PRO A 212 8.49 22.97 -21.96
C PRO A 212 8.74 23.82 -23.20
N LYS A 213 8.12 23.51 -24.33
CA LYS A 213 8.19 24.31 -25.57
C LYS A 213 7.00 25.26 -25.70
N GLN A 214 7.10 26.21 -26.62
CA GLN A 214 5.97 27.09 -26.95
C GLN A 214 4.76 26.25 -27.40
N GLY A 215 3.60 26.49 -26.79
CA GLY A 215 2.36 25.73 -27.02
C GLY A 215 2.22 24.46 -26.18
N ASP A 216 3.18 24.14 -25.30
CA ASP A 216 2.99 23.06 -24.34
C ASP A 216 1.98 23.47 -23.26
N THR A 217 1.14 22.52 -22.85
CA THR A 217 0.15 22.72 -21.79
C THR A 217 0.85 22.83 -20.44
N PHE A 218 0.58 23.91 -19.72
CA PHE A 218 1.09 24.11 -18.35
C PHE A 218 0.17 23.45 -17.32
N VAL A 219 -1.12 23.80 -17.35
CA VAL A 219 -2.18 23.22 -16.51
C VAL A 219 -3.44 23.05 -17.35
N SER A 220 -4.07 21.87 -17.27
CA SER A 220 -5.39 21.59 -17.84
C SER A 220 -6.23 20.81 -16.82
N ASP A 221 -7.29 21.44 -16.32
CA ASP A 221 -8.26 20.81 -15.42
C ASP A 221 -9.66 21.41 -15.67
N GLU A 222 -10.63 20.56 -16.00
CA GLU A 222 -12.01 20.96 -16.29
C GLU A 222 -12.83 21.27 -15.02
N ASN A 223 -12.39 20.82 -13.83
CA ASN A 223 -13.12 20.96 -12.56
C ASN A 223 -12.23 21.34 -11.37
N ALA A 224 -11.24 22.21 -11.59
CA ALA A 224 -10.41 22.71 -10.51
C ALA A 224 -11.25 23.51 -9.49
N THR A 225 -11.15 23.16 -8.21
CA THR A 225 -11.84 23.89 -7.12
C THR A 225 -10.82 24.66 -6.30
N ILE A 226 -10.97 25.99 -6.26
CA ILE A 226 -9.97 26.91 -5.70
C ILE A 226 -10.66 27.89 -4.76
N ILE A 227 -9.98 28.30 -3.69
CA ILE A 227 -10.41 29.40 -2.83
C ILE A 227 -9.72 30.68 -3.30
N LEU A 228 -10.48 31.74 -3.56
CA LEU A 228 -9.96 33.03 -4.02
C LEU A 228 -9.34 33.81 -2.84
N ASP A 229 -8.15 33.41 -2.38
CA ASP A 229 -7.37 34.17 -1.41
C ASP A 229 -6.33 35.08 -2.12
N PRO A 230 -6.41 36.42 -1.98
CA PRO A 230 -5.44 37.33 -2.58
C PRO A 230 -3.98 37.16 -2.11
N ASN A 231 -3.74 36.40 -1.03
CA ASN A 231 -2.41 36.16 -0.48
C ASN A 231 -1.87 34.76 -0.80
N GLU A 232 -2.66 33.90 -1.44
CA GLU A 232 -2.30 32.50 -1.73
C GLU A 232 -2.74 32.18 -3.16
N ASP A 233 -1.83 32.37 -4.12
CA ASP A 233 -2.05 32.07 -5.53
C ASP A 233 -1.69 30.60 -5.83
N PRO A 234 -2.59 29.79 -6.40
CA PRO A 234 -2.39 28.35 -6.57
C PRO A 234 -1.55 27.96 -7.81
N PHE A 235 -1.32 28.88 -8.74
CA PHE A 235 -0.59 28.60 -9.99
C PHE A 235 0.57 29.57 -10.22
N THR A 236 0.31 30.87 -10.19
CA THR A 236 1.33 31.90 -10.36
C THR A 236 0.80 33.23 -9.84
N HIS A 237 1.71 34.13 -9.45
CA HIS A 237 1.34 35.37 -8.79
C HIS A 237 0.40 36.23 -9.65
N GLY A 238 -0.72 36.65 -9.06
CA GLY A 238 -1.73 37.46 -9.74
C GLY A 238 -2.84 36.66 -10.42
N PHE A 239 -2.79 35.33 -10.41
CA PHE A 239 -3.84 34.47 -10.96
C PHE A 239 -5.19 34.68 -10.30
N VAL A 240 -5.25 34.68 -8.96
CA VAL A 240 -6.50 34.91 -8.21
C VAL A 240 -7.05 36.31 -8.48
N GLY A 241 -6.16 37.28 -8.69
CA GLY A 241 -6.52 38.67 -9.01
C GLY A 241 -7.38 38.82 -10.26
N HIS A 242 -7.14 38.00 -11.28
CA HIS A 242 -7.91 38.01 -12.53
C HIS A 242 -9.26 37.29 -12.44
N LEU A 243 -9.44 36.43 -11.44
CA LEU A 243 -10.69 35.71 -11.19
C LEU A 243 -11.66 36.50 -10.33
N ILE A 244 -11.16 37.42 -9.51
CA ILE A 244 -11.99 38.32 -8.69
C ILE A 244 -12.78 39.27 -9.60
N GLY A 245 -14.10 39.29 -9.44
CA GLY A 245 -15.04 40.10 -10.21
C GLY A 245 -15.66 39.40 -11.42
N LEU A 246 -15.27 38.16 -11.72
CA LEU A 246 -15.89 37.38 -12.79
C LEU A 246 -17.26 36.86 -12.37
N GLU A 247 -18.18 36.84 -13.34
CA GLU A 247 -19.51 36.25 -13.16
C GLU A 247 -19.48 34.74 -13.41
N GLN A 248 -20.42 34.02 -12.80
CA GLN A 248 -20.60 32.61 -13.09
C GLN A 248 -20.91 32.39 -14.58
N GLY A 249 -20.20 31.46 -15.21
CA GLY A 249 -20.27 31.16 -16.65
C GLY A 249 -19.39 32.05 -17.53
N ALA A 250 -18.68 33.04 -16.97
CA ALA A 250 -17.76 33.87 -17.73
C ALA A 250 -16.44 33.12 -18.00
N SER A 251 -15.89 33.32 -19.19
CA SER A 251 -14.55 32.87 -19.55
C SER A 251 -13.64 34.09 -19.70
N VAL A 252 -12.43 34.01 -19.17
CA VAL A 252 -11.40 35.04 -19.31
C VAL A 252 -10.10 34.42 -19.80
N GLY A 253 -9.41 35.13 -20.68
CA GLY A 253 -8.05 34.83 -21.09
C GLY A 253 -7.11 35.89 -20.53
N PHE A 254 -6.02 35.49 -19.89
CA PHE A 254 -4.98 36.40 -19.43
C PHE A 254 -3.60 35.74 -19.43
N GLU A 255 -2.55 36.54 -19.61
CA GLU A 255 -1.17 36.06 -19.62
C GLU A 255 -0.51 36.41 -18.28
N LEU A 256 0.15 35.42 -17.66
CA LEU A 256 0.95 35.61 -16.45
C LEU A 256 2.39 35.15 -16.69
N THR A 257 3.30 35.77 -15.95
CA THR A 257 4.73 35.43 -15.96
C THR A 257 5.05 34.71 -14.67
N ILE A 258 5.74 33.58 -14.80
CA ILE A 258 6.16 32.76 -13.66
C ILE A 258 7.26 33.52 -12.89
N PRO A 259 7.07 33.81 -11.59
CA PRO A 259 8.04 34.54 -10.78
C PRO A 259 9.34 33.77 -10.52
N ASP A 260 10.38 34.47 -10.06
CA ASP A 260 11.71 33.91 -9.78
C ASP A 260 11.79 33.05 -8.49
N ASP A 261 10.67 32.87 -7.78
CA ASP A 261 10.58 32.15 -6.49
C ASP A 261 9.85 30.79 -6.63
N ASP A 262 9.68 30.31 -7.87
CA ASP A 262 9.04 29.02 -8.15
C ASP A 262 10.00 27.84 -7.93
N ALA A 263 9.45 26.70 -7.49
CA ALA A 263 10.22 25.50 -7.14
C ALA A 263 10.87 24.80 -8.34
N ASP A 264 10.46 25.15 -9.56
CA ASP A 264 10.98 24.59 -10.81
C ASP A 264 11.74 25.67 -11.60
N GLU A 265 13.07 25.60 -11.54
CA GLU A 265 13.98 26.57 -12.17
C GLU A 265 13.86 26.60 -13.70
N THR A 266 13.26 25.57 -14.32
CA THR A 266 13.16 25.48 -15.79
C THR A 266 12.04 26.32 -16.39
N ILE A 267 11.12 26.80 -15.56
CA ILE A 267 9.94 27.56 -15.98
C ILE A 267 9.90 29.01 -15.46
N ILE A 268 10.86 29.38 -14.61
CA ILE A 268 11.03 30.74 -14.08
C ILE A 268 11.14 31.77 -15.23
N GLY A 269 10.42 32.88 -15.10
CA GLY A 269 10.41 33.99 -16.05
C GLY A 269 9.63 33.73 -17.34
N ARG A 270 9.05 32.54 -17.52
CA ARG A 270 8.27 32.21 -18.72
C ARG A 270 6.85 32.75 -18.66
N ARG A 271 6.30 33.10 -19.83
CA ARG A 271 4.90 33.54 -19.95
C ARG A 271 3.98 32.39 -20.33
N VAL A 272 2.86 32.32 -19.60
CA VAL A 272 1.80 31.34 -19.78
C VAL A 272 0.48 32.08 -20.03
N GLU A 273 -0.24 31.71 -21.08
CA GLU A 273 -1.60 32.18 -21.35
C GLU A 273 -2.58 31.22 -20.68
N PHE A 274 -3.42 31.76 -19.80
CA PHE A 274 -4.47 31.02 -19.09
C PHE A 274 -5.83 31.37 -19.70
N HIS A 275 -6.57 30.33 -20.09
CA HIS A 275 -7.99 30.38 -20.40
C HIS A 275 -8.77 29.75 -19.25
N VAL A 276 -9.48 30.59 -18.49
CA VAL A 276 -10.24 30.15 -17.34
C VAL A 276 -11.72 30.39 -17.57
N THR A 277 -12.54 29.36 -17.38
CA THR A 277 -14.00 29.44 -17.38
C THR A 277 -14.54 29.22 -15.98
N MET A 278 -15.36 30.15 -15.50
CA MET A 278 -15.95 30.13 -14.17
C MET A 278 -17.21 29.24 -14.16
N ASN A 279 -17.15 28.03 -13.61
CA ASN A 279 -18.28 27.10 -13.62
C ASN A 279 -19.24 27.33 -12.44
N LYS A 280 -18.68 27.46 -11.23
CA LYS A 280 -19.45 27.63 -9.99
C LYS A 280 -18.77 28.62 -9.06
N ILE A 281 -19.54 29.43 -8.36
CA ILE A 281 -19.05 30.35 -7.34
C ILE A 281 -19.84 30.08 -6.06
N GLU A 282 -19.12 29.89 -4.97
CA GLU A 282 -19.66 29.60 -3.64
C GLU A 282 -19.07 30.57 -2.63
N SER A 283 -19.91 31.22 -1.83
CA SER A 283 -19.47 31.94 -0.64
C SER A 283 -19.10 30.90 0.41
N ILE A 284 -17.85 30.91 0.85
CA ILE A 284 -17.38 30.05 1.92
C ILE A 284 -17.00 30.89 3.14
N SER A 285 -17.11 30.29 4.32
CA SER A 285 -16.52 30.84 5.53
C SER A 285 -15.36 29.96 5.94
N ILE A 286 -14.15 30.53 5.97
CA ILE A 286 -13.02 29.93 6.67
C ILE A 286 -13.25 30.25 8.16
N PRO A 287 -13.47 29.26 9.03
CA PRO A 287 -13.60 29.52 10.45
C PRO A 287 -12.33 30.15 11.00
N GLU A 288 -12.42 31.10 11.92
CA GLU A 288 -11.23 31.60 12.62
C GLU A 288 -10.64 30.48 13.50
N LEU A 289 -9.33 30.50 13.70
CA LEU A 289 -8.65 29.57 14.62
C LEU A 289 -8.92 29.99 16.07
N ASP A 290 -10.12 29.68 16.54
CA ASP A 290 -10.61 29.98 17.90
C ASP A 290 -11.03 28.71 18.66
N ASP A 291 -11.50 28.89 19.90
CA ASP A 291 -11.96 27.79 20.74
C ASP A 291 -13.22 27.09 20.17
N ASP A 292 -14.05 27.80 19.39
CA ASP A 292 -15.25 27.22 18.79
C ASP A 292 -14.90 26.33 17.60
N PHE A 293 -13.92 26.73 16.79
CA PHE A 293 -13.29 25.90 15.78
C PHE A 293 -12.64 24.66 16.41
N ALA A 294 -11.88 24.85 17.49
CA ALA A 294 -11.22 23.75 18.19
C ALA A 294 -12.20 22.70 18.71
N ARG A 295 -13.32 23.13 19.31
CA ARG A 295 -14.40 22.23 19.73
C ARG A 295 -15.03 21.50 18.56
N ARG A 296 -15.31 22.20 17.44
CA ARG A 296 -15.96 21.62 16.26
C ARG A 296 -15.08 20.55 15.61
N VAL A 297 -13.79 20.84 15.39
CA VAL A 297 -12.83 19.90 14.80
C VAL A 297 -12.60 18.70 15.72
N SER A 298 -12.48 18.93 17.03
CA SER A 298 -12.28 17.84 17.99
C SER A 298 -13.49 16.89 18.03
N ARG A 299 -14.72 17.41 18.02
CA ARG A 299 -15.94 16.59 17.91
C ARG A 299 -15.94 15.73 16.65
N ASN A 300 -15.54 16.27 15.51
CA ASN A 300 -15.47 15.53 14.25
C ASN A 300 -14.37 14.45 14.25
N ARG A 301 -13.29 14.64 15.02
CA ARG A 301 -12.25 13.61 15.23
C ARG A 301 -12.64 12.53 16.25
N GLY A 302 -13.78 12.67 16.94
CA GLY A 302 -14.15 11.79 18.05
C GLY A 302 -13.33 12.06 19.32
N ASP A 303 -12.70 13.22 19.41
CA ASP A 303 -11.95 13.68 20.57
C ASP A 303 -12.87 14.39 21.58
N LEU A 304 -12.38 14.56 22.82
CA LEU A 304 -13.04 15.43 23.79
C LEU A 304 -13.07 16.87 23.26
N GLU A 305 -14.02 17.70 23.69
CA GLU A 305 -14.03 19.12 23.33
C GLU A 305 -12.75 19.81 23.82
N LEU A 306 -11.81 20.06 22.89
CA LEU A 306 -10.57 20.80 23.15
C LEU A 306 -10.79 22.28 22.87
N ASP A 307 -10.10 23.12 23.64
CA ASP A 307 -9.86 24.52 23.31
C ASP A 307 -8.72 24.64 22.29
N LEU A 308 -8.41 25.85 21.79
CA LEU A 308 -7.38 26.05 20.79
C LEU A 308 -5.99 25.57 21.28
N ALA A 309 -5.69 25.79 22.55
CA ALA A 309 -4.46 25.33 23.18
C ALA A 309 -4.38 23.79 23.21
N GLY A 310 -5.48 23.12 23.56
CA GLY A 310 -5.62 21.67 23.55
C GLY A 310 -5.54 21.09 22.14
N LEU A 311 -6.15 21.73 21.15
CA LEU A 311 -6.07 21.33 19.74
C LEU A 311 -4.62 21.42 19.25
N ARG A 312 -3.91 22.51 19.57
CA ARG A 312 -2.50 22.70 19.22
C ARG A 312 -1.63 21.62 19.86
N ALA A 313 -1.82 21.33 21.14
CA ALA A 313 -1.08 20.29 21.85
C ALA A 313 -1.34 18.90 21.26
N SER A 314 -2.61 18.55 21.01
CA SER A 314 -2.96 17.26 20.39
C SER A 314 -2.40 17.13 18.98
N THR A 315 -2.40 18.21 18.20
CA THR A 315 -1.85 18.22 16.84
C THR A 315 -0.33 18.06 16.88
N ARG A 316 0.35 18.71 17.83
CA ARG A 316 1.79 18.51 18.08
C ARG A 316 2.08 17.05 18.43
N ASP A 317 1.36 16.47 19.40
CA ASP A 317 1.56 15.08 19.81
C ASP A 317 1.36 14.10 18.63
N GLU A 318 0.38 14.36 17.76
CA GLU A 318 0.13 13.58 16.54
C GLU A 318 1.28 13.70 15.54
N LEU A 319 1.76 14.92 15.28
CA LEU A 319 2.92 15.18 14.41
C LEU A 319 4.18 14.53 14.96
N GLU A 320 4.45 14.65 16.26
CA GLU A 320 5.63 14.05 16.92
C GLU A 320 5.59 12.53 16.82
N ARG A 321 4.43 11.90 17.06
CA ARG A 321 4.25 10.45 16.89
C ARG A 321 4.43 10.02 15.44
N SER A 322 3.84 10.75 14.50
CA SER A 322 3.95 10.46 13.07
C SER A 322 5.40 10.56 12.61
N ALA A 323 6.07 11.68 12.91
CA ALA A 323 7.47 11.92 12.57
C ALA A 323 8.39 10.88 13.21
N LEU A 324 8.21 10.59 14.50
CA LEU A 324 8.98 9.55 15.19
C LEU A 324 8.75 8.17 14.57
N SER A 325 7.51 7.82 14.22
CA SER A 325 7.19 6.54 13.58
C SER A 325 7.82 6.42 12.19
N GLN A 326 7.83 7.49 11.39
CA GLN A 326 8.48 7.54 10.09
C GLN A 326 10.00 7.38 10.24
N ALA A 327 10.63 8.21 11.08
CA ALA A 327 12.06 8.15 11.35
C ALA A 327 12.50 6.78 11.90
N LYS A 328 11.71 6.19 12.82
CA LYS A 328 11.95 4.82 13.30
C LYS A 328 11.88 3.79 12.16
N SER A 329 10.90 3.91 11.28
CA SER A 329 10.72 2.97 10.15
C SER A 329 11.90 3.07 9.17
N GLU A 330 12.29 4.28 8.80
CA GLU A 330 13.46 4.54 7.95
C GLU A 330 14.75 4.01 8.59
N TYR A 331 14.93 4.27 9.88
CA TYR A 331 16.06 3.77 10.63
C TYR A 331 16.12 2.23 10.66
N CYS A 332 15.00 1.56 10.94
CA CYS A 332 14.94 0.10 10.91
C CYS A 332 15.25 -0.47 9.52
N ASN A 333 14.81 0.22 8.46
CA ASN A 333 15.17 -0.15 7.09
C ASN A 333 16.69 -0.03 6.86
N GLN A 334 17.34 1.04 7.35
CA GLN A 334 18.80 1.18 7.26
C GLN A 334 19.55 0.10 8.05
N VAL A 335 19.06 -0.28 9.23
CA VAL A 335 19.63 -1.40 10.00
C VAL A 335 19.49 -2.71 9.23
N LEU A 336 18.31 -2.98 8.67
CA LEU A 336 18.04 -4.17 7.87
C LEU A 336 18.93 -4.22 6.63
N GLU A 337 19.14 -3.11 5.94
CA GLU A 337 20.04 -3.04 4.78
C GLU A 337 21.46 -3.47 5.16
N ARG A 338 22.01 -2.92 6.25
CA ARG A 338 23.33 -3.34 6.76
C ARG A 338 23.38 -4.81 7.15
N MET A 339 22.26 -5.36 7.64
CA MET A 339 22.16 -6.81 7.90
C MET A 339 22.21 -7.60 6.60
N VAL A 340 21.54 -7.16 5.55
CA VAL A 340 21.51 -7.82 4.24
C VAL A 340 22.88 -7.77 3.55
N GLU A 341 23.61 -6.66 3.69
CA GLU A 341 24.98 -6.52 3.18
C GLU A 341 25.98 -7.45 3.90
N GLY A 342 25.81 -7.61 5.21
CA GLY A 342 26.68 -8.45 6.04
C GLY A 342 26.33 -9.94 6.04
N ALA A 343 25.14 -10.32 5.56
CA ALA A 343 24.67 -11.70 5.60
C ALA A 343 25.17 -12.54 4.40
N GLU A 344 25.51 -13.80 4.67
CA GLU A 344 25.73 -14.80 3.63
C GLU A 344 24.40 -15.49 3.30
N ILE A 345 23.90 -15.27 2.09
CA ILE A 345 22.56 -15.73 1.68
C ILE A 345 22.72 -16.68 0.49
N VAL A 346 22.28 -17.93 0.66
CA VAL A 346 22.33 -18.96 -0.37
C VAL A 346 20.93 -19.51 -0.59
N TYR A 347 20.40 -19.37 -1.80
CA TYR A 347 19.04 -19.79 -2.16
C TYR A 347 18.99 -20.34 -3.60
N PRO A 348 18.01 -21.22 -3.91
CA PRO A 348 17.87 -21.74 -5.26
C PRO A 348 17.15 -20.76 -6.19
N ASP A 349 17.49 -20.78 -7.48
CA ASP A 349 16.93 -19.88 -8.50
C ASP A 349 15.40 -19.91 -8.58
N VAL A 350 14.81 -21.07 -8.29
CA VAL A 350 13.36 -21.26 -8.28
C VAL A 350 12.68 -20.31 -7.27
N MET A 351 13.36 -19.92 -6.19
CA MET A 351 12.84 -18.90 -5.26
C MET A 351 12.80 -17.51 -5.89
N LEU A 352 13.84 -17.15 -6.64
CA LEU A 352 13.88 -15.88 -7.35
C LEU A 352 12.81 -15.83 -8.45
N ASP A 353 12.67 -16.91 -9.21
CA ASP A 353 11.62 -17.00 -10.25
C ASP A 353 10.22 -16.86 -9.66
N GLN A 354 9.95 -17.48 -8.50
CA GLN A 354 8.67 -17.33 -7.79
C GLN A 354 8.44 -15.90 -7.30
N GLN A 355 9.49 -15.22 -6.82
CA GLN A 355 9.39 -13.81 -6.42
C GLN A 355 9.07 -12.91 -7.62
N ILE A 356 9.74 -13.13 -8.76
CA ILE A 356 9.47 -12.41 -10.01
C ILE A 356 8.03 -12.67 -10.47
N ASP A 357 7.58 -13.92 -10.47
CA ASP A 357 6.20 -14.28 -10.83
C ASP A 357 5.17 -13.57 -9.92
N GLY A 358 5.48 -13.46 -8.63
CA GLY A 358 4.66 -12.72 -7.67
C GLY A 358 4.54 -11.24 -8.01
N MET A 359 5.67 -10.58 -8.29
CA MET A 359 5.74 -9.16 -8.66
C MET A 359 5.04 -8.89 -10.00
N VAL A 360 5.27 -9.73 -11.01
CA VAL A 360 4.58 -9.63 -12.31
C VAL A 360 3.07 -9.83 -12.13
N GLY A 361 2.65 -10.77 -11.29
CA GLY A 361 1.24 -10.98 -10.98
C GLY A 361 0.60 -9.80 -10.23
N GLU A 362 1.35 -9.08 -9.39
CA GLU A 362 0.88 -7.84 -8.76
C GLU A 362 0.77 -6.70 -9.76
N PHE A 363 1.76 -6.56 -10.62
CA PHE A 363 1.73 -5.62 -11.73
C PHE A 363 0.51 -5.85 -12.63
N GLU A 364 0.23 -7.12 -12.98
CA GLU A 364 -0.98 -7.49 -13.71
C GLU A 364 -2.26 -7.08 -12.98
N ARG A 365 -2.36 -7.33 -11.66
CA ARG A 365 -3.53 -6.91 -10.86
C ARG A 365 -3.72 -5.39 -10.88
N ASN A 366 -2.63 -4.63 -10.82
CA ASN A 366 -2.67 -3.16 -10.89
C ASN A 366 -3.12 -2.66 -12.27
N LEU A 367 -2.64 -3.27 -13.35
CA LEU A 367 -3.11 -2.98 -14.72
C LEU A 367 -4.60 -3.32 -14.90
N GLN A 368 -5.05 -4.45 -14.36
CA GLN A 368 -6.46 -4.86 -14.42
C GLN A 368 -7.38 -3.85 -13.71
N GLN A 369 -6.94 -3.22 -12.61
CA GLN A 369 -7.69 -2.14 -11.96
C GLN A 369 -7.86 -0.92 -12.87
N GLN A 370 -6.87 -0.64 -13.71
CA GLN A 370 -6.92 0.39 -14.75
C GLN A 370 -7.61 -0.07 -16.05
N ARG A 371 -8.16 -1.30 -16.06
CA ARG A 371 -8.81 -1.96 -17.21
C ARG A 371 -7.89 -2.21 -18.40
N ILE A 372 -6.59 -2.34 -18.16
CA ILE A 372 -5.59 -2.70 -19.17
C ILE A 372 -5.24 -4.19 -18.97
N SER A 373 -5.25 -4.97 -20.04
CA SER A 373 -4.79 -6.37 -19.97
C SER A 373 -3.27 -6.43 -20.12
N LEU A 374 -2.65 -7.46 -19.55
CA LEU A 374 -1.20 -7.66 -19.66
C LEU A 374 -0.76 -7.83 -21.14
N ASP A 375 -1.58 -8.49 -21.95
CA ASP A 375 -1.35 -8.64 -23.40
C ASP A 375 -1.40 -7.30 -24.14
N ASP A 376 -2.31 -6.41 -23.77
CA ASP A 376 -2.41 -5.07 -24.36
C ASP A 376 -1.24 -4.18 -23.91
N TYR A 377 -0.77 -4.34 -22.66
CA TYR A 377 0.42 -3.66 -22.16
C TYR A 377 1.67 -4.04 -22.97
N TYR A 378 1.90 -5.34 -23.20
CA TYR A 378 3.00 -5.82 -24.03
C TYR A 378 2.95 -5.24 -25.46
N ARG A 379 1.75 -5.15 -26.05
CA ARG A 379 1.57 -4.53 -27.38
C ARG A 379 1.84 -3.03 -27.38
N LEU A 380 1.38 -2.30 -26.36
CA LEU A 380 1.53 -0.85 -26.27
C LEU A 380 3.00 -0.44 -26.07
N THR A 381 3.68 -1.16 -25.18
CA THR A 381 5.09 -0.87 -24.82
C THR A 381 6.09 -1.57 -25.74
N SER A 382 5.62 -2.42 -26.66
CA SER A 382 6.47 -3.30 -27.48
C SER A 382 7.40 -4.18 -26.65
N SER A 383 7.03 -4.48 -25.41
CA SER A 383 7.76 -5.35 -24.50
C SER A 383 7.24 -6.78 -24.54
N THR A 384 8.03 -7.72 -24.04
CA THR A 384 7.65 -9.12 -23.88
C THR A 384 7.55 -9.50 -22.41
N LYS A 385 6.99 -10.69 -22.16
CA LYS A 385 6.97 -11.29 -20.82
C LYS A 385 8.38 -11.41 -20.24
N ASP A 386 9.36 -11.80 -21.05
CA ASP A 386 10.73 -11.99 -20.59
C ASP A 386 11.40 -10.64 -20.28
N ASP A 387 11.12 -9.59 -21.05
CA ASP A 387 11.60 -8.23 -20.76
C ASP A 387 11.04 -7.73 -19.42
N LEU A 388 9.74 -7.94 -19.17
CA LEU A 388 9.11 -7.55 -17.91
C LEU A 388 9.69 -8.32 -16.72
N ARG A 389 9.98 -9.61 -16.89
CA ARG A 389 10.66 -10.41 -15.85
C ARG A 389 12.06 -9.89 -15.56
N GLU A 390 12.82 -9.55 -16.60
CA GLU A 390 14.19 -9.06 -16.45
C GLU A 390 14.20 -7.69 -15.76
N GLN A 391 13.28 -6.80 -16.13
CA GLN A 391 13.10 -5.50 -15.46
C GLN A 391 12.83 -5.64 -13.95
N HIS A 392 12.07 -6.67 -13.55
CA HIS A 392 11.79 -6.93 -12.13
C HIS A 392 12.84 -7.81 -11.43
N ARG A 393 13.82 -8.37 -12.16
CA ARG A 393 14.74 -9.38 -11.62
C ARG A 393 15.57 -8.84 -10.46
N GLU A 394 16.12 -7.64 -10.60
CA GLU A 394 16.92 -7.00 -9.55
C GLU A 394 16.08 -6.66 -8.32
N SER A 395 14.94 -6.01 -8.52
CA SER A 395 14.02 -5.67 -7.42
C SER A 395 13.48 -6.92 -6.71
N ALA A 396 13.21 -8.00 -7.45
CA ALA A 396 12.84 -9.30 -6.90
C ALA A 396 13.98 -9.93 -6.10
N ALA A 397 15.23 -9.85 -6.59
CA ALA A 397 16.39 -10.35 -5.88
C ALA A 397 16.60 -9.61 -4.55
N ASN A 398 16.51 -8.27 -4.55
CA ASN A 398 16.63 -7.46 -3.34
C ASN A 398 15.49 -7.78 -2.36
N SER A 399 14.25 -7.80 -2.83
CA SER A 399 13.08 -8.17 -2.01
C SER A 399 13.21 -9.57 -1.41
N LEU A 400 13.70 -10.54 -2.19
CA LEU A 400 13.94 -11.91 -1.73
C LEU A 400 15.02 -11.93 -0.64
N ARG A 401 16.17 -11.28 -0.87
CA ARG A 401 17.26 -11.18 0.11
C ARG A 401 16.77 -10.57 1.43
N HIS A 402 16.04 -9.46 1.37
CA HIS A 402 15.46 -8.80 2.55
C HIS A 402 14.50 -9.74 3.29
N SER A 403 13.62 -10.42 2.55
CA SER A 403 12.65 -11.35 3.15
C SER A 403 13.31 -12.55 3.83
N LEU A 404 14.43 -13.05 3.26
CA LEU A 404 15.20 -14.17 3.80
C LEU A 404 15.94 -13.77 5.07
N VAL A 405 16.61 -12.61 5.05
CA VAL A 405 17.30 -12.03 6.22
C VAL A 405 16.32 -11.73 7.34
N LEU A 406 15.18 -11.11 7.03
CA LEU A 406 14.16 -10.82 8.03
C LEU A 406 13.57 -12.10 8.64
N ARG A 407 13.32 -13.13 7.83
CA ARG A 407 12.84 -14.43 8.31
C ARG A 407 13.85 -15.09 9.25
N GLU A 408 15.12 -15.12 8.85
CA GLU A 408 16.18 -15.67 9.69
C GLU A 408 16.36 -14.85 10.97
N PHE A 409 16.24 -13.53 10.89
CA PHE A 409 16.31 -12.64 12.04
C PHE A 409 15.19 -12.91 13.04
N VAL A 410 13.93 -13.02 12.57
CA VAL A 410 12.78 -13.37 13.42
C VAL A 410 12.99 -14.71 14.11
N SER A 411 13.56 -15.70 13.39
CA SER A 411 13.91 -17.01 13.94
C SER A 411 15.03 -16.92 14.97
N ALA A 412 16.12 -16.20 14.67
CA ALA A 412 17.28 -16.04 15.54
C ALA A 412 16.99 -15.27 16.84
N GLN A 413 15.96 -14.42 16.82
CA GLN A 413 15.48 -13.66 17.98
C GLN A 413 14.38 -14.40 18.77
N ASP A 414 14.00 -15.61 18.35
CA ASP A 414 12.93 -16.42 18.96
C ASP A 414 11.62 -15.62 19.14
N ILE A 415 11.26 -14.79 18.16
CA ILE A 415 10.07 -13.93 18.23
C ILE A 415 8.82 -14.80 18.13
N THR A 416 8.19 -15.06 19.27
CA THR A 416 6.91 -15.77 19.35
C THR A 416 5.81 -14.88 19.92
N ILE A 417 4.69 -14.79 19.21
CA ILE A 417 3.50 -14.05 19.64
C ILE A 417 2.54 -14.99 20.37
N SER A 418 2.12 -14.63 21.57
CA SER A 418 1.18 -15.43 22.35
C SER A 418 -0.27 -15.19 21.88
N ASP A 419 -1.15 -16.16 22.13
CA ASP A 419 -2.59 -15.99 21.86
C ASP A 419 -3.21 -14.86 22.71
N GLU A 420 -2.62 -14.53 23.86
CA GLU A 420 -3.03 -13.43 24.72
C GLU A 420 -2.74 -12.07 24.06
N ASP A 421 -1.56 -11.92 23.44
CA ASP A 421 -1.20 -10.70 22.70
C ASP A 421 -2.13 -10.48 21.49
N ILE A 422 -2.48 -11.56 20.78
CA ILE A 422 -3.43 -11.52 19.66
C ILE A 422 -4.81 -11.08 20.16
N ALA A 423 -5.27 -11.66 21.27
CA ALA A 423 -6.56 -11.31 21.85
C ALA A 423 -6.60 -9.84 22.32
N ALA A 424 -5.52 -9.35 22.95
CA ALA A 424 -5.39 -7.97 23.39
C ALA A 424 -5.39 -6.99 22.20
N ARG A 425 -4.67 -7.33 21.12
CA ARG A 425 -4.65 -6.52 19.89
C ARG A 425 -6.00 -6.49 19.20
N LEU A 426 -6.71 -7.62 19.14
CA LEU A 426 -8.08 -7.70 18.63
C LEU A 426 -9.04 -6.82 19.46
N ASP A 427 -8.92 -6.86 20.79
CA ASP A 427 -9.73 -6.03 21.68
C ASP A 427 -9.47 -4.53 21.50
N ALA A 428 -8.19 -4.13 21.37
CA ALA A 428 -7.81 -2.75 21.09
C ALA A 428 -8.36 -2.26 19.73
N MET A 429 -8.34 -3.11 18.70
CA MET A 429 -8.88 -2.79 17.38
C MET A 429 -10.39 -2.60 17.40
N VAL A 430 -11.13 -3.47 18.12
CA VAL A 430 -12.59 -3.42 18.18
C VAL A 430 -13.09 -2.28 19.09
N ALA A 431 -12.28 -1.80 20.03
CA ALA A 431 -12.63 -0.69 20.93
C ALA A 431 -13.06 0.59 20.19
N GLY A 432 -12.49 0.87 19.00
CA GLY A 432 -12.84 2.02 18.17
C GLY A 432 -14.18 1.91 17.43
N TYR A 433 -14.73 0.69 17.27
CA TYR A 433 -15.99 0.44 16.56
C TYR A 433 -17.21 0.33 17.49
N GLY A 434 -17.01 0.49 18.80
CA GLY A 434 -18.02 0.32 19.85
C GLY A 434 -17.84 -0.98 20.63
N ALA A 435 -17.89 -0.87 21.96
CA ALA A 435 -17.67 -2.00 22.85
C ALA A 435 -18.88 -2.97 22.84
N GLY A 436 -18.70 -4.17 22.27
CA GLY A 436 -19.73 -5.21 22.31
C GLY A 436 -19.21 -6.61 21.98
N PRO A 437 -19.62 -7.66 22.73
CA PRO A 437 -19.17 -9.04 22.49
C PRO A 437 -19.63 -9.61 21.13
N GLU A 438 -20.62 -8.99 20.48
CA GLU A 438 -21.06 -9.35 19.12
C GLU A 438 -20.08 -8.87 18.05
N ILE A 439 -19.56 -7.64 18.16
CA ILE A 439 -18.57 -7.11 17.22
C ILE A 439 -17.27 -7.90 17.35
N ARG A 440 -16.81 -8.17 18.58
CA ARG A 440 -15.62 -9.01 18.80
C ARG A 440 -15.71 -10.36 18.09
N LYS A 441 -16.86 -11.05 18.17
CA LYS A 441 -17.07 -12.35 17.49
C LYS A 441 -17.07 -12.25 15.97
N LEU A 442 -17.49 -11.12 15.40
CA LEU A 442 -17.47 -10.91 13.96
C LEU A 442 -16.03 -10.78 13.44
N PHE A 443 -15.15 -10.14 14.21
CA PHE A 443 -13.75 -9.93 13.86
C PHE A 443 -12.83 -11.09 14.28
N ASP A 444 -13.25 -11.95 15.22
CA ASP A 444 -12.53 -13.16 15.66
C ASP A 444 -12.60 -14.31 14.62
N THR A 445 -12.01 -14.06 13.44
CA THR A 445 -11.87 -15.05 12.36
C THR A 445 -10.44 -15.59 12.33
N PRO A 446 -10.22 -16.83 11.84
CA PRO A 446 -8.87 -17.37 11.68
C PRO A 446 -7.97 -16.45 10.85
N GLN A 447 -8.49 -15.90 9.74
CA GLN A 447 -7.78 -14.98 8.86
C GLN A 447 -7.37 -13.70 9.59
N MET A 448 -8.27 -13.10 10.36
CA MET A 448 -7.95 -11.88 11.12
C MET A 448 -6.91 -12.13 12.20
N ARG A 449 -7.00 -13.26 12.93
CA ARG A 449 -5.99 -13.62 13.93
C ARG A 449 -4.62 -13.86 13.32
N ASP A 450 -4.56 -14.47 12.14
CA ASP A 450 -3.30 -14.69 11.42
C ASP A 450 -2.71 -13.36 10.94
N ASN A 451 -3.53 -12.42 10.44
CA ASN A 451 -3.09 -11.07 10.11
C ASN A 451 -2.53 -10.34 11.34
N ILE A 452 -3.28 -10.34 12.45
CA ILE A 452 -2.83 -9.73 13.71
C ILE A 452 -1.53 -10.36 14.19
N ARG A 453 -1.38 -11.69 14.08
CA ARG A 453 -0.13 -12.37 14.44
C ARG A 453 1.03 -11.86 13.59
N ASN A 454 0.86 -11.80 12.27
CA ASN A 454 1.89 -11.33 11.35
C ASN A 454 2.27 -9.87 11.64
N ASP A 455 1.29 -9.00 11.89
CA ASP A 455 1.53 -7.59 12.24
C ASP A 455 2.31 -7.46 13.55
N LEU A 456 1.98 -8.28 14.56
CA LEU A 456 2.68 -8.28 15.84
C LEU A 456 4.12 -8.82 15.72
N VAL A 457 4.34 -9.86 14.91
CA VAL A 457 5.69 -10.36 14.61
C VAL A 457 6.52 -9.26 13.96
N MET A 458 5.97 -8.56 12.96
CA MET A 458 6.68 -7.48 12.27
C MET A 458 6.96 -6.28 13.18
N SER A 459 5.98 -5.89 13.99
CA SER A 459 6.16 -4.82 14.99
C SER A 459 7.29 -5.16 15.97
N GLN A 460 7.29 -6.39 16.49
CA GLN A 460 8.34 -6.85 17.40
C GLN A 460 9.70 -6.95 16.70
N ALA A 461 9.75 -7.44 15.46
CA ALA A 461 10.99 -7.48 14.68
C ALA A 461 11.57 -6.08 14.48
N ASN A 462 10.73 -5.09 14.14
CA ASN A 462 11.16 -3.69 14.00
C ASN A 462 11.70 -3.11 15.32
N GLU A 463 11.08 -3.42 16.45
CA GLU A 463 11.58 -2.97 17.75
C GLU A 463 12.93 -3.63 18.10
N HIS A 464 13.12 -4.91 17.77
CA HIS A 464 14.43 -5.56 17.91
C HIS A 464 15.48 -4.90 16.98
N LEU A 465 15.16 -4.63 15.72
CA LEU A 465 16.06 -3.93 14.79
C LEU A 465 16.43 -2.54 15.32
N TYR A 466 15.44 -1.80 15.83
CA TYR A 466 15.63 -0.49 16.43
C TYR A 466 16.63 -0.54 17.60
N ALA A 467 16.46 -1.51 18.50
CA ALA A 467 17.35 -1.71 19.65
C ALA A 467 18.77 -2.11 19.22
N ILE A 468 18.92 -3.08 18.30
CA ILE A 468 20.22 -3.58 17.83
C ILE A 468 21.04 -2.45 17.21
N GLY A 469 20.44 -1.66 16.31
CA GLY A 469 21.15 -0.56 15.67
C GLY A 469 21.68 0.47 16.68
N ARG A 470 20.98 0.65 17.81
CA ARG A 470 21.37 1.58 18.90
C ARG A 470 22.33 0.95 19.90
N GLY A 471 22.61 -0.36 19.79
CA GLY A 471 23.40 -1.12 20.76
C GLY A 471 22.67 -1.36 22.09
N GLU A 472 21.34 -1.32 22.07
CA GLU A 472 20.46 -1.59 23.20
C GLU A 472 20.04 -3.07 23.22
N ASP A 473 19.54 -3.57 24.36
CA ASP A 473 19.05 -4.95 24.48
C ASP A 473 17.66 -5.08 23.84
N PRO A 474 17.49 -5.90 22.78
CA PRO A 474 16.20 -6.07 22.09
C PRO A 474 15.08 -6.58 23.00
N ALA A 475 15.37 -7.46 23.95
CA ALA A 475 14.36 -8.00 24.85
C ALA A 475 13.80 -6.91 25.78
N ALA A 476 14.68 -6.04 26.29
CA ALA A 476 14.29 -4.92 27.14
C ALA A 476 13.48 -3.86 26.37
N ALA A 477 13.82 -3.61 25.11
CA ALA A 477 13.09 -2.68 24.25
C ALA A 477 11.65 -3.16 23.99
N VAL A 478 11.46 -4.45 23.73
CA VAL A 478 10.12 -5.03 23.55
C VAL A 478 9.30 -4.99 24.83
N GLU A 479 9.89 -5.25 26.00
CA GLU A 479 9.19 -5.10 27.27
C GLU A 479 8.75 -3.65 27.50
N ALA A 480 9.60 -2.67 27.18
CA ALA A 480 9.26 -1.25 27.27
C ALA A 480 8.13 -0.88 26.30
N MET A 481 8.17 -1.36 25.05
CA MET A 481 7.10 -1.17 24.07
C MET A 481 5.79 -1.77 24.57
N ARG A 482 5.80 -3.01 25.08
CA ARG A 482 4.59 -3.66 25.62
C ARG A 482 4.00 -2.90 26.81
N ALA A 483 4.85 -2.39 27.71
CA ALA A 483 4.41 -1.57 28.82
C ALA A 483 3.78 -0.25 28.36
N GLN A 484 4.36 0.40 27.35
CA GLN A 484 3.85 1.63 26.77
C GLN A 484 2.51 1.42 26.06
N VAL A 485 2.39 0.36 25.25
CA VAL A 485 1.13 -0.02 24.59
C VAL A 485 0.03 -0.34 25.61
N ALA A 486 0.36 -0.99 26.72
CA ALA A 486 -0.59 -1.26 27.79
C ALA A 486 -1.08 0.03 28.48
N ASP A 487 -0.18 0.99 28.75
CA ASP A 487 -0.53 2.29 29.33
C ASP A 487 -1.39 3.12 28.37
N ASP A 488 -1.04 3.14 27.07
CA ASP A 488 -1.82 3.83 26.04
C ASP A 488 -3.21 3.20 25.84
N ALA A 489 -3.31 1.87 25.89
CA ALA A 489 -4.59 1.17 25.82
C ALA A 489 -5.48 1.48 27.04
N GLN A 490 -4.91 1.58 28.24
CA GLN A 490 -5.64 2.01 29.44
C GLN A 490 -6.14 3.45 29.29
N ARG A 491 -5.30 4.38 28.84
CA ARG A 491 -5.70 5.77 28.59
C ARG A 491 -6.79 5.88 27.52
N ALA A 492 -6.71 5.07 26.46
CA ALA A 492 -7.73 5.02 25.41
C ALA A 492 -9.06 4.47 25.93
N GLN A 493 -9.03 3.44 26.77
CA GLN A 493 -10.23 2.93 27.44
C GLN A 493 -10.86 4.00 28.34
N GLU A 494 -10.07 4.64 29.22
CA GLU A 494 -10.57 5.74 30.07
C GLU A 494 -11.16 6.90 29.25
N ARG A 495 -10.54 7.21 28.10
CA ARG A 495 -11.04 8.23 27.17
C ARG A 495 -12.38 7.83 26.56
N SER A 496 -12.50 6.58 26.11
CA SER A 496 -13.75 6.04 25.54
C SER A 496 -14.89 6.01 26.55
N GLU A 497 -14.61 5.65 27.80
CA GLU A 497 -15.60 5.66 28.89
C GLU A 497 -16.04 7.08 29.23
N ARG A 498 -15.11 8.05 29.22
CA ARG A 498 -15.44 9.48 29.39
C ARG A 498 -16.31 10.00 28.25
N LEU A 499 -16.00 9.64 27.00
CA LEU A 499 -16.79 10.00 25.82
C LEU A 499 -18.21 9.43 25.88
N LEU A 500 -18.36 8.15 26.24
CA LEU A 500 -19.67 7.51 26.42
C LEU A 500 -20.48 8.16 27.54
N LYS A 501 -19.83 8.51 28.65
CA LYS A 501 -20.48 9.20 29.75
C LYS A 501 -20.94 10.61 29.34
N PHE A 502 -20.13 11.34 28.59
CA PHE A 502 -20.47 12.66 28.08
C PHE A 502 -21.63 12.60 27.08
N GLN A 503 -21.61 11.64 26.14
CA GLN A 503 -22.73 11.41 25.20
C GLN A 503 -24.04 11.08 25.93
N ALA A 504 -23.98 10.25 26.99
CA ALA A 504 -25.16 9.93 27.80
C ALA A 504 -25.68 11.14 28.61
N GLU A 505 -24.78 12.01 29.08
CA GLU A 505 -25.15 13.26 29.79
C GLU A 505 -25.75 14.29 28.83
N ASP A 506 -25.24 14.40 27.61
CA ASP A 506 -25.76 15.30 26.56
C ASP A 506 -27.11 14.81 26.01
N GLU A 507 -27.29 13.51 25.79
CA GLU A 507 -28.60 12.92 25.46
C GLU A 507 -29.62 13.13 26.59
N ALA A 508 -29.20 13.00 27.86
CA ALA A 508 -30.05 13.26 29.01
C ALA A 508 -30.43 14.75 29.14
N ALA A 509 -29.50 15.66 28.84
CA ALA A 509 -29.74 17.10 28.82
C ALA A 509 -30.68 17.51 27.66
N ALA A 510 -30.47 16.97 26.46
CA ALA A 510 -31.34 17.16 25.31
C ALA A 510 -32.75 16.61 25.56
N ALA A 511 -32.87 15.45 26.22
CA ALA A 511 -34.15 14.88 26.64
C ALA A 511 -34.85 15.73 27.72
N ALA A 512 -34.09 16.34 28.64
CA ALA A 512 -34.63 17.24 29.65
C ALA A 512 -35.15 18.56 29.05
N LEU A 513 -34.43 19.14 28.07
CA LEU A 513 -34.85 20.32 27.31
C LEU A 513 -36.10 20.04 26.45
N ALA A 514 -36.17 18.87 25.80
CA ALA A 514 -37.37 18.45 25.07
C ALA A 514 -38.59 18.15 25.98
N GLY A 515 -38.34 17.78 27.24
CA GLY A 515 -39.36 17.65 28.28
C GLY A 515 -39.91 18.99 28.76
N ASP A 516 -39.07 20.03 28.80
CA ASP A 516 -39.45 21.37 29.27
C ASP A 516 -40.25 22.15 28.21
N GLU A 517 -39.97 21.96 26.91
CA GLU A 517 -40.78 22.55 25.83
C GLU A 517 -42.24 22.01 25.79
N ARG A 518 -42.46 20.76 26.21
CA ARG A 518 -43.83 20.22 26.39
C ARG A 518 -44.55 20.83 27.59
N THR A 519 -43.82 21.36 28.57
CA THR A 519 -44.40 22.03 29.74
C THR A 519 -44.77 23.48 29.41
N VAL A 520 -43.99 24.17 28.56
CA VAL A 520 -44.29 25.53 28.09
C VAL A 520 -45.44 25.57 27.07
N GLN A 521 -45.64 24.54 26.23
CA GLN A 521 -46.84 24.43 25.38
C GLN A 521 -48.12 24.11 26.16
N SER A 522 -48.01 23.56 27.37
CA SER A 522 -49.18 23.30 28.23
C SER A 522 -49.68 24.53 29.01
N LEU A 523 -48.87 25.60 29.07
CA LEU A 523 -49.21 26.85 29.78
C LEU A 523 -49.66 28.01 28.87
N THR A 524 -49.59 27.87 27.55
CA THR A 524 -50.17 28.83 26.59
C THR A 524 -51.53 28.40 26.02
N ALA A 525 -52.01 27.20 26.39
CA ALA A 525 -53.31 26.67 25.96
C ALA A 525 -54.45 26.85 26.99
N THR A 526 -54.25 27.61 28.07
CA THR A 526 -55.28 27.84 29.11
C THR A 526 -55.85 29.27 29.13
N ASP A 527 -55.49 30.13 28.17
CA ASP A 527 -55.99 31.53 28.13
C ASP A 527 -56.68 31.90 26.80
N LYS A 528 -57.44 30.96 26.21
CA LYS A 528 -58.31 31.22 25.04
C LYS A 528 -59.69 30.55 25.08
N THR A 529 -60.16 30.12 26.25
CA THR A 529 -61.51 29.53 26.42
C THR A 529 -62.25 30.16 27.60
N LYS A 530 -62.23 31.50 27.71
CA LYS A 530 -63.13 32.22 28.62
C LYS A 530 -63.45 33.65 28.21
N THR A 531 -63.90 33.84 26.98
CA THR A 531 -64.76 35.00 26.65
C THR A 531 -65.68 34.59 25.51
N GLU A 532 -66.92 34.21 25.87
CA GLU A 532 -68.16 34.21 25.05
C GLU A 532 -69.13 33.15 25.61
N SER A 533 -69.66 33.42 26.80
CA SER A 533 -70.93 32.82 27.25
C SER A 533 -71.54 33.69 28.35
N GLU A 534 -72.03 34.87 27.99
CA GLU A 534 -73.04 35.62 28.75
C GLU A 534 -73.56 36.75 27.84
N VAL A 535 -74.89 36.97 27.85
CA VAL A 535 -75.74 37.80 26.95
C VAL A 535 -76.27 36.99 25.74
N ASP A 536 -77.54 36.66 25.56
CA ASP A 536 -78.79 37.06 26.22
C ASP A 536 -79.89 36.02 25.88
N GLU A 537 -80.76 35.72 26.86
CA GLU A 537 -82.12 35.23 26.58
C GLU A 537 -82.96 36.41 26.06
N ALA A 538 -83.56 36.32 24.86
CA ALA A 538 -84.92 36.79 24.55
C ALA A 538 -85.21 36.80 23.04
N GLY A 539 -86.43 36.38 22.66
CA GLY A 539 -87.01 36.60 21.32
C GLY A 539 -87.08 35.31 20.50
N ASP A 540 -88.05 34.42 20.74
CA ASP A 540 -89.45 34.50 20.31
C ASP A 540 -89.64 34.25 18.80
N ALA A 541 -90.50 33.26 18.55
CA ALA A 541 -91.24 32.92 17.34
C ALA A 541 -90.59 32.96 15.94
N GLU A 542 -90.88 31.90 15.18
CA GLU A 542 -91.65 31.97 13.91
C GLU A 542 -91.03 31.18 12.74
N GLN A 543 -91.81 30.17 12.29
CA GLN A 543 -91.90 29.57 10.95
C GLN A 543 -90.67 28.81 10.41
N ALA A 544 -90.72 27.50 10.14
CA ALA A 544 -91.52 26.76 9.17
C ALA A 544 -91.29 27.17 7.70
N GLN A 545 -91.14 26.15 6.84
CA GLN A 545 -90.93 26.14 5.38
C GLN A 545 -89.48 26.40 4.93
N GLU A 546 -88.91 25.67 3.96
CA GLU A 546 -89.51 24.84 2.92
C GLU A 546 -88.45 23.91 2.30
N ALA A 547 -88.94 22.73 1.88
CA ALA A 547 -88.59 21.95 0.68
C ALA A 547 -87.15 21.91 0.14
#